data_AF-A0A9W6WQ14-F1
#
_entry.id   AF-A0A9W6WQ14-F1
#
_cell.length_a   1.000
_cell.length_b   1.000
_cell.length_c   1.000
_cell.angle_alpha   90.00
_cell.angle_beta   90.00
_cell.angle_gamma   90.00
#
_symmetry.space_group_name_H-M   'P 1'
#
loop_
_entity.id
_entity.type
_entity.pdbx_description
1 polymer ?
#
loop_
_entity_poly.entity_id
_entity_poly.type
_entity_poly.pdbx_seq_one_letter_code
_entity_poly.pdbx_strand_id
1 'polypeptide(L)'
;MPNDLAPDMLKVYKSELNAAHGRIKEHLETIQELTTMINDVQRVDYIKYRLMQIGGYDRAFRYIVSDLRYKGELEQLFDLPFDEILLAYLSMLQPHRPQVDHVHVGSGSSSRVRAPSLPT
;
A
#
# COMPACT_ATOMS: atom_id res chain seq x y z
N MET A 1 0.56 22.35 52.21
CA MET A 1 0.26 21.27 51.24
C MET A 1 0.51 21.84 49.86
N PRO A 2 1.57 21.45 49.14
CA PRO A 2 1.88 22.06 47.86
C PRO A 2 0.89 21.51 46.84
N ASN A 3 0.06 22.40 46.28
CA ASN A 3 -0.92 22.09 45.24
C ASN A 3 -0.41 22.50 43.84
N ASP A 4 0.92 22.60 43.70
CA ASP A 4 1.58 23.21 42.53
C ASP A 4 2.08 22.18 41.49
N LEU A 5 1.80 20.88 41.67
CA LEU A 5 2.15 19.82 40.72
C LEU A 5 1.12 19.63 39.58
N ALA A 6 -0.09 20.16 39.72
CA ALA A 6 -1.16 20.00 38.74
C ALA A 6 -0.92 20.69 37.37
N PRO A 7 -0.41 21.94 37.27
CA PRO A 7 -0.29 22.62 35.99
C PRO A 7 0.83 22.06 35.11
N ASP A 8 1.92 21.57 35.70
CA ASP A 8 3.03 21.01 34.92
C ASP A 8 2.74 19.59 34.44
N MET A 9 2.06 18.77 35.26
CA MET A 9 1.51 17.48 34.82
C MET A 9 0.48 17.65 33.70
N LEU A 10 -0.36 18.69 33.77
CA LEU A 10 -1.33 19.01 32.72
C LEU A 10 -0.64 19.38 31.39
N LYS A 11 0.48 20.13 31.45
CA LYS A 11 1.27 20.48 30.26
C LYS A 11 1.90 19.23 29.64
N VAL A 12 2.49 18.36 30.44
CA VAL A 12 3.09 17.09 29.97
C VAL A 12 2.02 16.23 29.32
N TYR A 13 0.89 16.01 30.00
CA TYR A 13 -0.22 15.22 29.46
C TYR A 13 -0.75 15.79 28.14
N LYS A 14 -0.90 17.12 28.04
CA LYS A 14 -1.32 17.77 26.79
C LYS A 14 -0.30 17.57 25.67
N SER A 15 1.00 17.61 25.97
CA SER A 15 2.05 17.40 24.98
C SER A 15 2.08 15.96 24.47
N GLU A 16 1.92 14.97 25.36
CA GLU A 16 1.85 13.56 25.00
C GLU A 16 0.58 13.27 24.19
N LEU A 17 -0.55 13.86 24.57
CA LEU A 17 -1.80 13.75 23.82
C LEU A 17 -1.67 14.32 22.41
N ASN A 18 -1.00 15.46 22.24
CA ASN A 18 -0.73 16.04 20.93
C ASN A 18 0.19 15.16 20.09
N ALA A 19 1.25 14.60 20.70
CA ALA A 19 2.15 13.67 20.02
C ALA A 19 1.43 12.37 19.60
N ALA A 20 0.53 11.86 20.44
CA ALA A 20 -0.32 10.71 20.11
C ALA A 20 -1.27 11.03 18.94
N HIS A 21 -1.92 12.19 18.94
CA HIS A 21 -2.75 12.64 17.82
C HIS A 21 -1.97 12.79 16.52
N GLY A 22 -0.74 13.32 16.58
CA GLY A 22 0.16 13.40 15.41
C GLY A 22 0.41 12.03 14.79
N ARG A 23 0.82 11.05 15.60
CA ARG A 23 1.05 9.67 15.15
C ARG A 23 -0.21 9.02 14.57
N ILE A 24 -1.37 9.24 15.18
CA ILE A 24 -2.66 8.73 14.66
C ILE A 24 -2.94 9.31 13.28
N LYS A 25 -2.69 10.61 13.08
CA LYS A 25 -2.88 11.26 11.77
C LYS A 25 -1.96 10.68 10.71
N GLU A 26 -0.67 10.51 11.01
CA GLU A 26 0.29 9.88 10.09
C GLU A 26 -0.14 8.45 9.72
N HIS A 27 -0.57 7.65 10.70
CA HIS A 27 -1.07 6.30 10.43
C HIS A 27 -2.35 6.30 9.59
N LEU A 28 -3.25 7.26 9.79
CA LEU A 28 -4.44 7.40 8.94
C LEU A 28 -4.09 7.71 7.49
N GLU A 29 -3.09 8.57 7.26
CA GLU A 29 -2.58 8.87 5.91
C GLU A 29 -1.99 7.61 5.27
N THR A 30 -1.17 6.84 6.00
CA THR A 30 -0.63 5.55 5.53
C THR A 30 -1.75 4.54 5.21
N ILE A 31 -2.77 4.42 6.06
CA ILE A 31 -3.91 3.52 5.82
C ILE A 31 -4.66 3.92 4.55
N GLN A 32 -4.83 5.22 4.29
CA GLN A 32 -5.50 5.71 3.08
C GLN A 32 -4.71 5.35 1.82
N GLU A 33 -3.39 5.49 1.85
CA GLU A 33 -2.50 5.08 0.75
C GLU A 33 -2.58 3.56 0.50
N LEU A 34 -2.46 2.76 1.56
CA LEU A 34 -2.57 1.31 1.48
C LEU A 34 -3.94 0.87 0.93
N THR A 35 -5.02 1.54 1.34
CA THR A 35 -6.38 1.26 0.86
C THR A 35 -6.51 1.51 -0.64
N THR A 36 -5.91 2.61 -1.12
CA THR A 36 -5.87 2.92 -2.56
C THR A 36 -5.13 1.82 -3.34
N MET A 37 -3.95 1.40 -2.86
CA MET A 37 -3.19 0.34 -3.51
C MET A 37 -3.93 -1.01 -3.53
N ILE A 38 -4.66 -1.35 -2.46
CA ILE A 38 -5.50 -2.56 -2.43
C ILE A 38 -6.58 -2.48 -3.51
N ASN A 39 -7.25 -1.34 -3.64
CA ASN A 39 -8.27 -1.14 -4.67
C ASN A 39 -7.68 -1.26 -6.09
N ASP A 40 -6.47 -0.74 -6.31
CA ASP A 40 -5.79 -0.85 -7.60
C ASP A 40 -5.47 -2.31 -7.96
N VAL A 41 -4.95 -3.08 -7.00
CA VAL A 41 -4.69 -4.53 -7.18
C VAL A 41 -5.99 -5.28 -7.50
N GLN A 42 -7.05 -5.03 -6.74
CA GLN A 42 -8.36 -5.65 -6.96
C GLN A 42 -8.92 -5.29 -8.34
N ARG A 43 -8.78 -4.03 -8.77
CA ARG A 43 -9.21 -3.56 -10.10
C ARG A 43 -8.42 -4.27 -11.21
N VAL A 44 -7.11 -4.41 -11.06
CA VAL A 44 -6.26 -5.15 -12.01
C VAL A 44 -6.70 -6.60 -12.13
N ASP A 45 -6.93 -7.28 -11.01
CA ASP A 45 -7.34 -8.69 -11.01
C ASP A 45 -8.73 -8.88 -11.63
N TYR A 46 -9.67 -7.98 -11.33
CA TYR A 46 -10.98 -7.97 -11.99
C TYR A 46 -10.88 -7.80 -13.51
N ILE A 47 -10.07 -6.84 -13.97
CA ILE A 47 -9.87 -6.60 -15.41
C ILE A 47 -9.24 -7.83 -16.07
N LYS A 48 -8.20 -8.44 -15.47
CA LYS A 48 -7.59 -9.67 -15.98
C LYS A 48 -8.61 -10.79 -16.12
N TYR A 49 -9.40 -11.03 -15.07
CA TYR A 49 -10.45 -12.04 -15.09
C TYR A 49 -11.45 -11.80 -16.22
N ARG A 50 -11.91 -10.56 -16.41
CA ARG A 50 -12.85 -10.22 -17.49
C ARG A 50 -12.22 -10.37 -18.87
N LEU A 51 -10.96 -10.00 -19.06
CA LEU A 51 -10.25 -10.20 -20.34
C LEU A 51 -10.10 -11.68 -20.69
N MET A 52 -9.91 -12.57 -19.70
CA MET A 52 -9.91 -14.01 -19.91
C MET A 52 -11.27 -14.54 -20.38
N GLN A 53 -12.38 -13.96 -19.90
CA GLN A 53 -13.73 -14.32 -20.37
C GLN A 53 -13.98 -13.83 -21.81
N ILE A 54 -13.44 -12.66 -22.18
CA ILE A 54 -13.64 -12.06 -23.51
C ILE A 54 -12.82 -12.78 -24.58
N GLY A 55 -11.50 -12.89 -24.37
CA GLY A 55 -10.56 -13.35 -25.42
C GLY A 55 -9.99 -14.76 -25.20
N GLY A 56 -10.42 -15.44 -24.14
CA GLY A 56 -9.95 -16.78 -23.77
C GLY A 56 -8.64 -16.77 -22.96
N TYR A 57 -8.24 -17.96 -22.51
CA TYR A 57 -7.10 -18.17 -21.60
C TYR A 57 -5.74 -18.15 -22.34
N ASP A 58 -5.73 -18.37 -23.65
CA ASP A 58 -4.51 -18.63 -24.42
C ASP A 58 -3.95 -17.38 -25.10
N ARG A 59 -4.60 -16.23 -24.94
CA ARG A 59 -4.21 -14.96 -25.55
C ARG A 59 -3.61 -14.01 -24.51
N ALA A 60 -2.49 -13.39 -24.87
CA ALA A 60 -1.95 -12.30 -24.07
C ALA A 60 -2.94 -11.12 -24.08
N PHE A 61 -3.24 -10.59 -22.89
CA PHE A 61 -4.25 -9.54 -22.68
C PHE A 61 -4.03 -8.29 -23.53
N ARG A 62 -2.77 -7.91 -23.80
CA ARG A 62 -2.44 -6.78 -24.69
C ARG A 62 -3.08 -6.90 -26.08
N TYR A 63 -3.22 -8.13 -26.59
CA TYR A 63 -3.82 -8.38 -27.89
C TYR A 63 -5.34 -8.45 -27.83
N ILE A 64 -5.92 -8.70 -26.66
CA ILE A 64 -7.36 -8.67 -26.44
C ILE A 64 -7.81 -7.20 -26.39
N VAL A 65 -7.15 -6.38 -25.57
CA VAL A 65 -7.51 -4.96 -25.36
C VAL A 65 -7.37 -4.08 -26.60
N SER A 66 -6.61 -4.52 -27.61
CA SER A 66 -6.43 -3.81 -28.89
C SER A 66 -7.24 -4.41 -30.04
N ASP A 67 -8.05 -5.44 -29.80
CA ASP A 67 -8.79 -6.14 -30.85
C ASP A 67 -10.19 -5.51 -31.04
N LEU A 68 -10.40 -4.92 -32.21
CA LEU A 68 -11.66 -4.25 -32.58
C LEU A 68 -12.89 -5.15 -32.44
N ARG A 69 -12.72 -6.48 -32.50
CA ARG A 69 -13.81 -7.44 -32.32
C ARG A 69 -14.47 -7.35 -30.95
N TYR A 70 -13.73 -6.91 -29.93
CA TYR A 70 -14.21 -6.81 -28.55
C TYR A 70 -14.51 -5.37 -28.13
N LYS A 71 -14.56 -4.42 -29.08
CA LYS A 71 -14.66 -2.99 -28.80
C LYS A 71 -15.71 -2.65 -27.74
N GLY A 72 -16.96 -3.08 -27.93
CA GLY A 72 -18.06 -2.74 -27.01
C GLY A 72 -17.88 -3.30 -25.61
N GLU A 73 -17.39 -4.55 -25.49
CA GLU A 73 -17.13 -5.19 -24.19
C GLU A 73 -15.96 -4.53 -23.46
N LEU A 74 -14.95 -4.08 -24.21
CA LEU A 74 -13.79 -3.39 -23.67
C LEU A 74 -14.13 -1.96 -23.24
N GLU A 75 -14.89 -1.21 -24.04
CA GLU A 75 -15.36 0.12 -23.66
C GLU A 75 -16.22 0.04 -22.38
N GLN A 76 -17.07 -0.97 -22.25
CA GLN A 76 -17.84 -1.21 -21.03
C GLN A 76 -16.97 -1.64 -19.83
N LEU A 77 -15.95 -2.48 -20.05
CA LEU A 77 -15.08 -2.97 -18.99
C LEU A 77 -14.18 -1.88 -18.41
N PHE A 78 -13.62 -1.04 -19.28
CA PHE A 78 -12.69 0.02 -18.90
C PHE A 78 -13.39 1.33 -18.55
N ASP A 79 -14.65 1.51 -18.99
CA ASP A 79 -15.40 2.77 -18.92
C ASP A 79 -14.66 3.92 -19.63
N LEU A 80 -14.10 3.60 -20.80
CA LEU A 80 -13.24 4.47 -21.61
C LEU A 80 -13.48 4.23 -23.10
N PRO A 81 -13.24 5.23 -23.98
CA PRO A 81 -13.29 5.00 -25.42
C PRO A 81 -12.16 4.07 -25.86
N PHE A 82 -12.43 3.24 -26.88
CA PHE A 82 -11.55 2.13 -27.26
C PHE A 82 -10.10 2.52 -27.56
N ASP A 83 -9.88 3.69 -28.15
CA ASP A 83 -8.56 4.23 -28.49
C ASP A 83 -7.69 4.59 -27.28
N GLU A 84 -8.29 4.77 -26.10
CA GLU A 84 -7.58 5.05 -24.84
C GLU A 84 -7.26 3.79 -24.03
N ILE A 85 -7.93 2.66 -24.31
CA ILE A 85 -7.87 1.45 -23.48
C ILE A 85 -6.46 0.87 -23.40
N LEU A 86 -5.72 0.81 -24.51
CA LEU A 86 -4.37 0.25 -24.50
C LEU A 86 -3.45 1.04 -23.56
N LEU A 87 -3.55 2.37 -23.59
CA LEU A 87 -2.75 3.23 -22.73
C LEU A 87 -3.15 3.04 -21.25
N ALA A 88 -4.46 3.02 -20.97
CA ALA A 88 -4.97 2.77 -19.62
C ALA A 88 -4.50 1.42 -19.06
N TYR A 89 -4.59 0.36 -19.87
CA TYR A 89 -4.09 -0.97 -19.51
C TYR A 89 -2.59 -0.98 -19.18
N LEU A 90 -1.76 -0.32 -20.01
CA LEU A 90 -0.32 -0.25 -19.76
C LEU A 90 0.02 0.54 -18.50
N SER A 91 -0.69 1.63 -18.23
CA SER A 91 -0.53 2.44 -17.02
C SER A 91 -0.83 1.62 -15.75
N MET A 92 -1.84 0.75 -15.79
CA MET A 92 -2.16 -0.15 -14.68
C MET A 92 -1.08 -1.19 -14.37
N LEU A 93 -0.22 -1.52 -15.34
CA LEU A 93 0.88 -2.46 -15.15
C LEU A 93 2.14 -1.80 -14.57
N GLN A 94 2.16 -0.48 -14.46
CA GLN A 94 3.32 0.22 -13.89
C GLN A 94 3.39 -0.02 -12.38
N PRO A 95 4.56 -0.44 -11.85
CA PRO A 95 4.71 -0.66 -10.42
C PRO A 95 4.47 0.64 -9.65
N HIS A 96 3.42 0.69 -8.85
CA HIS A 96 3.33 1.65 -7.76
C HIS A 96 4.33 1.18 -6.71
N ARG A 97 5.51 1.81 -6.64
CA ARG A 97 6.46 1.55 -5.55
C ARG A 97 5.97 2.34 -4.35
N PRO A 98 5.43 1.70 -3.30
CA PRO A 98 5.14 2.45 -2.09
C PRO A 98 6.47 2.95 -1.52
N GLN A 99 6.54 4.25 -1.22
CA GLN A 99 7.59 4.81 -0.37
C GLN A 99 7.32 4.36 1.07
N VAL A 100 7.43 3.06 1.33
CA VAL A 100 7.51 2.59 2.71
C VAL A 100 8.95 2.80 3.12
N ASP A 101 9.24 3.97 3.70
CA ASP A 101 10.47 4.14 4.44
C ASP A 101 10.46 3.08 5.53
N HIS A 102 11.29 2.05 5.36
CA HIS A 102 11.57 1.10 6.42
C HIS A 102 12.18 1.90 7.58
N VAL A 103 11.35 2.28 8.54
CA VAL A 103 11.82 2.76 9.83
C VAL A 103 12.70 1.65 10.39
N HIS A 104 14.01 1.90 10.39
CA HIS A 104 15.01 1.03 10.96
C HIS A 104 14.65 0.82 12.44
N VAL A 105 14.04 -0.31 12.77
CA VAL A 105 13.89 -0.72 14.16
C VAL A 105 15.31 -0.95 14.66
N GLY A 106 15.76 -0.01 15.50
CA GLY A 106 17.11 0.05 16.01
C GLY A 106 17.55 -1.30 16.56
N SER A 107 18.75 -1.68 16.13
CA SER A 107 19.59 -2.75 16.65
C SER A 107 19.44 -2.90 18.16
N GLY A 108 18.65 -3.88 18.58
CA GLY A 108 18.65 -4.39 19.95
C GLY A 108 19.94 -5.18 20.14
N SER A 109 20.88 -4.61 20.89
CA SER A 109 22.13 -5.21 21.31
C SER A 109 21.93 -6.63 21.86
N SER A 110 22.14 -7.64 21.02
CA SER A 110 22.23 -9.03 21.46
C SER A 110 23.59 -9.21 22.14
N SER A 111 23.62 -8.97 23.45
CA SER A 111 24.76 -9.34 24.30
C SER A 111 24.86 -10.85 24.33
N ARG A 112 25.72 -11.38 23.44
CA ARG A 112 26.08 -12.80 23.39
C ARG A 112 26.93 -13.11 24.62
N VAL A 113 26.31 -13.70 25.65
CA VAL A 113 27.01 -14.24 26.81
C VAL A 113 27.95 -15.34 26.33
N ARG A 114 29.27 -15.10 26.45
CA ARG A 114 30.32 -16.06 26.10
C ARG A 114 30.40 -17.09 27.23
N ALA A 115 29.99 -18.32 26.98
CA ALA A 115 30.19 -19.42 27.91
C ALA A 115 31.70 -19.73 28.04
N PRO A 116 32.22 -20.00 29.25
CA PRO A 116 33.63 -20.37 29.43
C PRO A 116 33.87 -21.81 28.99
N SER A 117 34.92 -22.03 28.19
CA SER A 117 35.41 -23.35 27.78
C SER A 117 36.14 -24.03 28.94
N LEU A 118 35.80 -25.29 29.21
CA LEU A 118 36.51 -26.17 30.15
C LEU A 118 37.92 -26.52 29.64
N PRO A 119 38.92 -26.64 30.53
CA PRO A 119 40.28 -27.04 30.16
C PRO A 119 40.34 -28.55 29.87
N THR A 120 41.30 -28.93 29.02
CA THR A 120 41.66 -30.32 28.71
C THR A 120 42.58 -30.90 29.78
#